data_AF-A0AAW2V3Z2-F1
#
_entry.id   AF-A0AAW2V3Z2-F1
#
_cell.length_a   1.000
_cell.length_b   1.000
_cell.length_c   1.000
_cell.angle_alpha   90.00
_cell.angle_beta   90.00
_cell.angle_gamma   90.00
#
_symmetry.space_group_name_H-M   'P 1'
#
loop_
_entity.id
_entity.type
_entity.pdbx_description
1 polymer ?
#
loop_
_entity_poly.entity_id
_entity_poly.type
_entity_poly.pdbx_seq_one_letter_code
_entity_poly.pdbx_strand_id
1 'polypeptide(L)'
;VTRLKCGGFIFAIRLNHTMSDAFGLCRFLSTVGELACGAEIPSVLPVWQRHLLNARDLPHVSYKHREYDNIPSTNEALIPPDNMVQRSIFFGPAEISALRRRLSPHLRHCTTFELLTACIWRCRTIAISPDPNEEVRIMFTVNGRRLFNPPLPTGYYGNAFALPVAISTTGNLCKQSLDFALELVMKTKSEVTEEYIKSVADLMVIRGRPHFAVVRTYIVSDVRHSGLEDIDYGLGKAVYSGLAKGDVGVIPGLISFYVPFKNYKGERGILVPICLPENAMEVFVKEFQKMVKRDNDDIASGVARKSSFFIGDTGL
;
A
#
# COMPACT_ATOMS: atom_id res chain seq x y z
N VAL A 1 -14.70 -17.13 -13.27
CA VAL A 1 -13.63 -17.54 -14.23
C VAL A 1 -14.02 -17.03 -15.59
N THR A 2 -13.13 -16.33 -16.30
CA THR A 2 -13.34 -15.89 -17.68
C THR A 2 -12.32 -16.61 -18.56
N ARG A 3 -12.76 -17.40 -19.55
CA ARG A 3 -11.86 -18.08 -20.48
C ARG A 3 -11.50 -17.16 -21.64
N LEU A 4 -10.24 -17.16 -22.04
CA LEU A 4 -9.71 -16.37 -23.15
C LEU A 4 -9.60 -17.23 -24.40
N LYS A 5 -9.65 -16.61 -25.59
CA LYS A 5 -9.54 -17.34 -26.88
C LYS A 5 -8.21 -18.07 -27.05
N CYS A 6 -7.14 -17.63 -26.37
CA CYS A 6 -5.82 -18.26 -26.39
C CYS A 6 -5.71 -19.51 -25.49
N GLY A 7 -6.79 -19.95 -24.85
CA GLY A 7 -6.79 -21.07 -23.89
C GLY A 7 -6.45 -20.68 -22.45
N GLY A 8 -5.93 -19.47 -22.23
CA GLY A 8 -5.76 -18.90 -20.89
C GLY A 8 -7.09 -18.57 -20.20
N PHE A 9 -7.04 -18.20 -18.92
CA PHE A 9 -8.21 -17.76 -18.17
C PHE A 9 -7.86 -16.65 -17.18
N ILE A 10 -8.89 -15.89 -16.78
CA ILE A 10 -8.84 -14.92 -15.71
C ILE A 10 -9.64 -15.47 -14.53
N PHE A 11 -8.99 -15.54 -13.37
CA PHE A 11 -9.65 -15.85 -12.11
C PHE A 11 -9.86 -14.58 -11.31
N ALA A 12 -11.11 -14.10 -11.31
CA ALA A 12 -11.51 -12.92 -10.55
C ALA A 12 -12.29 -13.33 -9.30
N ILE A 13 -11.96 -12.70 -8.17
CA ILE A 13 -12.58 -12.95 -6.88
C ILE A 13 -13.13 -11.65 -6.33
N ARG A 14 -14.30 -11.74 -5.68
CA ARG A 14 -14.84 -10.66 -4.86
C ARG A 14 -14.82 -11.10 -3.42
N LEU A 15 -14.27 -10.26 -2.55
CA LEU A 15 -14.15 -10.53 -1.13
C LEU A 15 -14.96 -9.51 -0.34
N ASN A 16 -15.77 -9.99 0.61
CA ASN A 16 -16.25 -9.13 1.69
C ASN A 16 -15.11 -8.93 2.69
N HIS A 17 -14.51 -7.74 2.72
CA HIS A 17 -13.34 -7.45 3.56
C HIS A 17 -13.63 -7.56 5.07
N THR A 18 -14.91 -7.55 5.50
CA THR A 18 -15.26 -7.87 6.89
C THR A 18 -14.90 -9.31 7.26
N MET A 19 -14.92 -10.23 6.29
CA MET A 19 -14.60 -11.65 6.52
C MET A 19 -13.11 -11.90 6.67
N SER A 20 -12.26 -11.29 5.84
CA SER A 20 -10.82 -11.50 5.87
C SER A 20 -10.06 -10.30 5.31
N ASP A 21 -8.80 -10.19 5.70
CA ASP A 21 -7.85 -9.32 5.01
C ASP A 21 -7.20 -10.04 3.82
N ALA A 22 -6.26 -9.36 3.15
CA ALA A 22 -5.52 -9.92 2.02
C ALA A 22 -4.78 -11.21 2.39
N PHE A 23 -4.21 -11.34 3.59
CA PHE A 23 -3.52 -12.57 4.01
C PHE A 23 -4.51 -13.74 4.08
N GLY A 24 -5.67 -13.55 4.69
CA GLY A 24 -6.72 -14.57 4.74
C GLY A 24 -7.21 -14.99 3.35
N LEU A 25 -7.38 -14.03 2.44
CA LEU A 25 -7.71 -14.31 1.03
C LEU A 25 -6.62 -15.17 0.36
N CYS A 26 -5.35 -14.79 0.51
CA CYS A 26 -4.26 -15.53 -0.10
C CYS A 26 -4.21 -16.97 0.40
N ARG A 27 -4.42 -17.17 1.72
CA ARG A 27 -4.52 -18.52 2.31
C ARG A 27 -5.64 -19.33 1.69
N PHE A 28 -6.83 -18.76 1.58
CA PHE A 28 -7.96 -19.42 0.93
C PHE A 28 -7.61 -19.82 -0.52
N LEU A 29 -7.00 -18.93 -1.29
CA LEU A 29 -6.67 -19.20 -2.69
C LEU A 29 -5.55 -20.22 -2.85
N SER A 30 -4.54 -20.20 -1.98
CA SER A 30 -3.50 -21.24 -1.94
C SER A 30 -4.13 -22.61 -1.66
N THR A 31 -5.05 -22.71 -0.70
CA THR A 31 -5.78 -23.95 -0.43
C THR A 31 -6.60 -24.40 -1.65
N VAL A 32 -7.28 -23.50 -2.35
CA VAL A 32 -7.99 -23.86 -3.59
C VAL A 32 -7.01 -24.38 -4.64
N GLY A 33 -5.82 -23.79 -4.76
CA GLY A 33 -4.76 -24.27 -5.65
C GLY A 33 -4.27 -25.68 -5.31
N GLU A 34 -3.98 -25.92 -4.03
CA GLU A 34 -3.58 -27.24 -3.53
C GLU A 34 -4.62 -28.31 -3.85
N LEU A 35 -5.90 -28.06 -3.54
CA LEU A 35 -6.99 -28.99 -3.81
C LEU A 35 -7.19 -29.21 -5.32
N ALA A 36 -7.06 -28.16 -6.13
CA ALA A 36 -7.13 -28.28 -7.59
C ALA A 36 -5.98 -29.13 -8.16
N CYS A 37 -4.82 -29.16 -7.48
CA CYS A 37 -3.68 -30.01 -7.83
C CYS A 37 -3.76 -31.42 -7.21
N GLY A 38 -4.87 -31.79 -6.59
CA GLY A 38 -5.10 -33.14 -6.06
C GLY A 38 -4.70 -33.36 -4.60
N ALA A 39 -4.40 -32.30 -3.83
CA ALA A 39 -4.26 -32.45 -2.39
C ALA A 39 -5.59 -32.89 -1.76
N GLU A 40 -5.56 -33.86 -0.85
CA GLU A 40 -6.75 -34.31 -0.13
C GLU A 40 -7.11 -33.38 1.04
N ILE A 41 -6.09 -32.75 1.64
CA ILE A 41 -6.21 -31.90 2.82
C ILE A 41 -5.37 -30.63 2.61
N PRO A 42 -5.88 -29.44 3.00
CA PRO A 42 -5.10 -28.21 2.96
C PRO A 42 -3.82 -28.30 3.81
N SER A 43 -2.71 -27.75 3.30
CA SER A 43 -1.44 -27.67 4.02
C SER A 43 -1.53 -26.85 5.30
N VAL A 44 -2.43 -25.86 5.32
CA VAL A 44 -2.75 -25.04 6.49
C VAL A 44 -4.25 -25.05 6.68
N LEU A 45 -4.71 -25.60 7.80
CA LEU A 45 -6.12 -25.60 8.14
C LEU A 45 -6.61 -24.20 8.54
N PRO A 46 -7.81 -23.78 8.10
CA PRO A 46 -8.36 -22.48 8.47
C PRO A 46 -8.70 -22.43 9.96
N VAL A 47 -8.36 -21.33 10.61
CA VAL A 47 -8.66 -21.11 12.04
C VAL A 47 -9.62 -19.93 12.18
N TRP A 48 -10.79 -20.21 12.78
CA TRP A 48 -11.83 -19.18 13.00
C TRP A 48 -11.44 -18.19 14.10
N GLN A 49 -11.20 -18.70 15.31
CA GLN A 49 -10.81 -18.02 16.57
C GLN A 49 -10.85 -16.48 16.60
N ARG A 50 -11.98 -15.85 16.23
CA ARG A 50 -12.11 -14.38 16.15
C ARG A 50 -11.97 -13.70 17.50
N HIS A 51 -12.26 -14.44 18.58
CA HIS A 51 -12.12 -13.99 19.95
C HIS A 51 -10.70 -13.55 20.32
N LEU A 52 -9.67 -14.01 19.59
CA LEU A 52 -8.27 -13.59 19.80
C LEU A 52 -8.07 -12.08 19.58
N LEU A 53 -8.98 -11.43 18.85
CA LEU A 53 -8.96 -9.99 18.57
C LEU A 53 -10.21 -9.28 19.12
N ASN A 54 -10.89 -9.87 20.11
CA ASN A 54 -11.94 -9.16 20.82
C ASN A 54 -11.35 -7.98 21.61
N ALA A 55 -12.19 -6.98 21.85
CA ALA A 55 -11.91 -5.99 22.87
C ALA A 55 -11.74 -6.67 24.24
N ARG A 56 -11.01 -6.02 25.13
CA ARG A 56 -10.82 -6.47 26.51
C ARG A 56 -12.14 -6.42 27.29
N ASP A 57 -12.25 -7.20 28.37
CA ASP A 57 -13.43 -7.20 29.25
C ASP A 57 -13.76 -5.81 29.79
N LEU A 58 -12.71 -5.02 30.08
CA LEU A 58 -12.79 -3.59 30.33
C LEU A 58 -12.05 -2.87 29.20
N PRO A 59 -12.76 -2.43 28.13
CA PRO A 59 -12.15 -1.73 27.03
C PRO A 59 -11.42 -0.47 27.50
N HIS A 60 -10.15 -0.35 27.15
CA HIS A 60 -9.29 0.77 27.50
C HIS A 60 -8.49 1.24 26.30
N VAL A 61 -8.76 2.45 25.81
CA VAL A 61 -8.01 3.02 24.68
C VAL A 61 -6.70 3.62 25.21
N SER A 62 -5.57 2.95 24.94
CA SER A 62 -4.23 3.34 25.41
C SER A 62 -3.46 4.21 24.41
N TYR A 63 -3.96 4.35 23.18
CA TYR A 63 -3.40 5.23 22.14
C TYR A 63 -4.44 6.22 21.61
N LYS A 64 -3.98 7.37 21.13
CA LYS A 64 -4.87 8.41 20.59
C LYS A 64 -5.62 7.97 19.31
N HIS A 65 -5.03 7.05 18.54
CA HIS A 65 -5.57 6.57 17.27
C HIS A 65 -6.03 7.68 16.33
N ARG A 66 -5.08 8.55 15.94
CA ARG A 66 -5.29 9.70 15.06
C ARG A 66 -5.85 9.32 13.69
N GLU A 67 -5.74 8.05 13.32
CA GLU A 67 -6.34 7.49 12.12
C GLU A 67 -7.88 7.51 12.16
N TYR A 68 -8.51 7.65 13.33
CA TYR A 68 -9.97 7.81 13.51
C TYR A 68 -10.36 9.19 14.07
N ASP A 69 -9.52 10.20 13.86
CA ASP A 69 -9.86 11.59 14.16
C ASP A 69 -11.02 12.05 13.26
N ASN A 70 -11.95 12.82 13.83
CA ASN A 70 -12.97 13.51 13.05
C ASN A 70 -12.38 14.81 12.51
N ILE A 71 -12.04 14.84 11.22
CA ILE A 71 -11.42 15.99 10.58
C ILE A 71 -12.52 16.75 9.84
N PRO A 72 -12.77 18.04 10.16
CA PRO A 72 -13.68 18.86 9.40
C PRO A 72 -13.24 18.88 7.94
N SER A 73 -14.14 18.53 7.03
CA SER A 73 -13.92 18.82 5.62
C SER A 73 -13.99 20.33 5.48
N THR A 74 -12.85 20.98 5.25
CA THR A 74 -12.87 22.28 4.59
C THR A 74 -13.53 22.04 3.23
N ASN A 75 -14.49 22.88 2.81
CA ASN A 75 -15.34 22.67 1.62
C ASN A 75 -14.57 22.58 0.28
N GLU A 76 -13.25 22.56 0.31
CA GLU A 76 -12.40 22.23 -0.80
C GLU A 76 -12.14 20.72 -0.77
N ALA A 77 -12.98 19.96 -1.45
CA ALA A 77 -12.53 18.69 -1.96
C ALA A 77 -11.25 18.97 -2.74
N LEU A 78 -10.08 18.65 -2.16
CA LEU A 78 -8.77 18.88 -2.79
C LEU A 78 -8.64 18.25 -4.17
N ILE A 79 -9.61 17.42 -4.54
CA ILE A 79 -9.75 16.78 -5.84
C ILE A 79 -11.24 16.75 -6.20
N PRO A 80 -11.72 17.64 -7.09
CA PRO A 80 -12.92 17.37 -7.86
C PRO A 80 -12.73 16.05 -8.62
N PRO A 81 -13.73 15.16 -8.65
CA PRO A 81 -13.61 13.85 -9.32
C PRO A 81 -13.42 13.97 -10.85
N ASP A 82 -13.54 15.17 -11.40
CA ASP A 82 -13.42 15.42 -12.83
C ASP A 82 -11.94 15.33 -13.25
N ASN A 83 -11.66 14.48 -14.24
CA ASN A 83 -10.35 14.30 -14.88
C ASN A 83 -9.24 13.64 -14.02
N MET A 84 -9.60 12.62 -13.26
CA MET A 84 -8.64 11.71 -12.61
C MET A 84 -7.97 10.80 -13.64
N VAL A 85 -6.63 10.71 -13.59
CA VAL A 85 -5.83 9.83 -14.43
C VAL A 85 -5.04 8.84 -13.59
N GLN A 86 -4.99 7.60 -14.05
CA GLN A 86 -4.19 6.55 -13.44
C GLN A 86 -2.86 6.39 -14.20
N ARG A 87 -1.75 6.30 -13.47
CA ARG A 87 -0.46 5.87 -14.03
C ARG A 87 0.21 4.86 -13.11
N SER A 88 0.79 3.82 -13.69
CA SER A 88 1.53 2.81 -12.94
C SER A 88 3.03 3.10 -12.98
N ILE A 89 3.66 3.21 -11.82
CA ILE A 89 5.11 3.37 -11.69
C ILE A 89 5.74 2.03 -11.36
N PHE A 90 6.75 1.64 -12.14
CA PHE A 90 7.58 0.49 -11.86
C PHE A 90 8.86 0.89 -11.11
N PHE A 91 9.11 0.21 -10.00
CA PHE A 91 10.32 0.33 -9.19
C PHE A 91 11.12 -0.97 -9.25
N GLY A 92 12.17 -0.97 -10.09
CA GLY A 92 13.16 -2.03 -10.13
C GLY A 92 14.26 -1.83 -9.09
N PRO A 93 15.23 -2.76 -9.02
CA PRO A 93 16.39 -2.66 -8.13
C PRO A 93 17.19 -1.37 -8.33
N ALA A 94 17.28 -0.89 -9.57
CA ALA A 94 18.03 0.31 -9.90
C ALA A 94 17.37 1.59 -9.34
N GLU A 95 16.05 1.69 -9.44
CA GLU A 95 15.26 2.82 -8.94
C GLU A 95 15.28 2.87 -7.42
N ILE A 96 15.07 1.72 -6.77
CA ILE A 96 15.14 1.59 -5.31
C ILE A 96 16.54 1.98 -4.82
N SER A 97 17.59 1.54 -5.52
CA SER A 97 18.97 1.89 -5.18
C SER A 97 19.25 3.39 -5.37
N ALA A 98 18.70 4.02 -6.42
CA ALA A 98 18.83 5.45 -6.64
C ALA A 98 18.17 6.27 -5.54
N LEU A 99 16.95 5.92 -5.14
CA LEU A 99 16.25 6.55 -4.02
C LEU A 99 17.03 6.38 -2.71
N ARG A 100 17.54 5.18 -2.43
CA ARG A 100 18.28 4.89 -1.19
C ARG A 100 19.60 5.67 -1.10
N ARG A 101 20.27 5.97 -2.22
CA ARG A 101 21.50 6.77 -2.23
C ARG A 101 21.29 8.22 -1.81
N ARG A 102 20.08 8.77 -2.02
CA ARG A 102 19.73 10.14 -1.61
C ARG A 102 19.51 10.30 -0.11
N LEU A 103 19.39 9.19 0.61
CA LEU A 103 19.21 9.21 2.06
C LEU A 103 20.53 9.45 2.78
N SER A 104 20.46 10.13 3.92
CA SER A 104 21.55 10.17 4.89
C SER A 104 22.00 8.75 5.26
N PRO A 105 23.32 8.52 5.50
CA PRO A 105 23.85 7.17 5.73
C PRO A 105 23.12 6.37 6.82
N HIS A 106 22.72 7.04 7.90
CA HIS A 106 22.03 6.42 9.02
C HIS A 106 20.60 5.95 8.68
N LEU A 107 19.96 6.43 7.61
CA LEU A 107 18.60 6.01 7.19
C LEU A 107 18.60 4.98 6.05
N ARG A 108 19.77 4.64 5.49
CA ARG A 108 19.86 3.69 4.36
C ARG A 108 19.45 2.26 4.71
N HIS A 109 19.34 1.94 6.00
CA HIS A 109 18.87 0.64 6.49
C HIS A 109 17.34 0.50 6.44
N CYS A 110 16.59 1.55 6.08
CA CYS A 110 15.15 1.48 5.93
C CYS A 110 14.70 0.39 4.96
N THR A 111 13.52 -0.16 5.21
CA THR A 111 12.88 -1.12 4.31
C THR A 111 12.47 -0.44 3.00
N THR A 112 12.41 -1.21 1.92
CA THR A 112 11.88 -0.71 0.63
C THR A 112 10.46 -0.16 0.79
N PHE A 113 9.64 -0.76 1.67
CA PHE A 113 8.30 -0.26 1.97
C PHE A 113 8.36 1.18 2.51
N GLU A 114 9.14 1.43 3.56
CA GLU A 114 9.25 2.75 4.19
C GLU A 114 9.78 3.79 3.20
N LEU A 115 10.82 3.45 2.44
CA LEU A 115 11.42 4.33 1.42
C LEU A 115 10.41 4.75 0.36
N LEU A 116 9.71 3.79 -0.24
CA LEU A 116 8.73 4.09 -1.29
C LEU A 116 7.55 4.87 -0.73
N THR A 117 7.07 4.52 0.46
CA THR A 117 5.94 5.19 1.12
C THR A 117 6.27 6.65 1.41
N ALA A 118 7.46 6.94 1.95
CA ALA A 118 7.93 8.31 2.17
C ALA A 118 8.09 9.10 0.86
N CYS A 119 8.69 8.48 -0.16
CA CYS A 119 8.91 9.09 -1.46
C CYS A 119 7.59 9.47 -2.14
N ILE A 120 6.65 8.52 -2.19
CA ILE A 120 5.35 8.73 -2.84
C ILE A 120 4.52 9.72 -2.03
N TRP A 121 4.52 9.66 -0.70
CA TRP A 121 3.81 10.63 0.13
C TRP A 121 4.27 12.06 -0.13
N ARG A 122 5.58 12.26 -0.18
CA ARG A 122 6.18 13.57 -0.46
C ARG A 122 5.85 14.04 -1.88
N CYS A 123 6.07 13.20 -2.90
CA CYS A 123 5.78 13.56 -4.28
C CYS A 123 4.30 13.87 -4.50
N ARG A 124 3.41 13.07 -3.91
CA ARG A 124 1.95 13.25 -3.99
C ARG A 124 1.51 14.55 -3.35
N THR A 125 2.07 14.88 -2.18
CA THR A 125 1.75 16.14 -1.48
C THR A 125 2.21 17.36 -2.29
N ILE A 126 3.43 17.32 -2.86
CA ILE A 126 3.91 18.40 -3.74
C ILE A 126 3.01 18.54 -4.97
N ALA A 127 2.61 17.42 -5.57
CA ALA A 127 1.80 17.39 -6.78
C ALA A 127 0.39 17.95 -6.59
N ILE A 128 -0.26 17.62 -5.47
CA ILE A 128 -1.60 18.14 -5.13
C ILE A 128 -1.51 19.60 -4.66
N SER A 129 -0.38 20.00 -4.08
CA SER A 129 -0.14 21.34 -3.54
C SER A 129 -1.26 21.88 -2.65
N PRO A 130 -1.66 21.19 -1.55
CA PRO A 130 -2.58 21.77 -0.58
C PRO A 130 -2.04 23.05 0.07
N ASP A 131 -2.85 23.74 0.87
CA ASP A 131 -2.37 24.87 1.67
C ASP A 131 -1.16 24.45 2.54
N PRO A 132 -0.08 25.27 2.62
CA PRO A 132 1.12 24.94 3.38
C PRO A 132 0.91 24.63 4.87
N ASN A 133 -0.14 25.18 5.48
CA ASN A 133 -0.46 24.99 6.90
C ASN A 133 -1.39 23.80 7.15
N GLU A 134 -1.99 23.24 6.10
CA GLU A 134 -2.89 22.10 6.22
C GLU A 134 -2.15 20.82 6.58
N GLU A 135 -2.77 20.01 7.44
CA GLU A 135 -2.27 18.68 7.78
C GLU A 135 -2.50 17.73 6.61
N VAL A 136 -1.45 17.04 6.18
CA VAL A 136 -1.49 15.89 5.28
C VAL A 136 -1.15 14.62 6.04
N ARG A 137 -1.81 13.53 5.67
CA ARG A 137 -1.74 12.25 6.38
C ARG A 137 -1.36 11.13 5.43
N ILE A 138 -0.54 10.20 5.90
CA ILE A 138 -0.37 8.91 5.26
C ILE A 138 -0.66 7.78 6.23
N MET A 139 -1.51 6.85 5.80
CA MET A 139 -1.82 5.62 6.52
C MET A 139 -1.26 4.43 5.76
N PHE A 140 -0.95 3.36 6.48
CA PHE A 140 -0.56 2.12 5.84
C PHE A 140 -0.89 0.89 6.67
N THR A 141 -1.12 -0.24 6.00
CA THR A 141 -1.47 -1.49 6.67
C THR A 141 -0.25 -2.12 7.36
N VAL A 142 -0.33 -2.35 8.66
CA VAL A 142 0.66 -3.11 9.43
C VAL A 142 0.06 -4.43 9.88
N ASN A 143 0.63 -5.56 9.41
CA ASN A 143 0.16 -6.90 9.77
C ASN A 143 0.51 -7.23 11.22
N GLY A 144 -0.53 -7.44 12.03
CA GLY A 144 -0.44 -7.66 13.46
C GLY A 144 -0.19 -9.09 13.88
N ARG A 145 -0.32 -10.08 12.98
CA ARG A 145 -0.30 -11.51 13.34
C ARG A 145 0.91 -11.95 14.15
N ARG A 146 2.08 -11.38 13.86
CA ARG A 146 3.35 -11.69 14.52
C ARG A 146 3.65 -10.83 15.75
N LEU A 147 2.81 -9.82 16.03
CA LEU A 147 3.02 -8.91 17.16
C LEU A 147 2.52 -9.51 18.48
N PHE A 148 1.56 -10.44 18.41
CA PHE A 148 1.02 -11.12 19.59
C PHE A 148 2.00 -12.12 20.18
N ASN A 149 1.90 -12.34 21.50
CA ASN A 149 2.61 -13.40 22.19
C ASN A 149 1.63 -14.35 22.94
N PRO A 150 1.40 -15.58 22.45
CA PRO A 150 1.97 -16.15 21.22
C PRO A 150 1.40 -15.49 19.94
N PRO A 151 2.10 -15.60 18.79
CA PRO A 151 1.59 -15.11 17.51
C PRO A 151 0.22 -15.70 17.17
N LEU A 152 -0.58 -14.98 16.37
CA LEU A 152 -1.85 -15.52 15.88
C LEU A 152 -1.60 -16.81 15.08
N PRO A 153 -2.52 -17.78 15.14
CA PRO A 153 -2.38 -19.04 14.41
C PRO A 153 -2.14 -18.81 12.92
N THR A 154 -1.27 -19.61 12.31
CA THR A 154 -0.93 -19.49 10.87
C THR A 154 -2.15 -19.57 9.96
N GLY A 155 -3.18 -20.34 10.36
CA GLY A 155 -4.46 -20.46 9.67
C GLY A 155 -5.48 -19.37 9.98
N TYR A 156 -5.17 -18.40 10.85
CA TYR A 156 -6.06 -17.28 11.15
C TYR A 156 -6.25 -16.40 9.91
N TYR A 157 -7.44 -16.50 9.34
CA TYR A 157 -7.80 -15.83 8.08
C TYR A 157 -8.59 -14.53 8.30
N GLY A 158 -8.92 -14.17 9.53
CA GLY A 158 -9.59 -12.90 9.83
C GLY A 158 -8.71 -11.68 9.59
N ASN A 159 -9.30 -10.49 9.72
CA ASN A 159 -8.56 -9.23 9.68
C ASN A 159 -7.64 -9.14 10.91
N ALA A 160 -6.33 -9.00 10.69
CA ALA A 160 -5.35 -8.83 11.77
C ALA A 160 -4.30 -7.80 11.38
N PHE A 161 -4.73 -6.55 11.21
CA PHE A 161 -3.86 -5.43 10.87
C PHE A 161 -4.32 -4.14 11.56
N ALA A 162 -3.42 -3.18 11.68
CA ALA A 162 -3.71 -1.80 12.05
C ALA A 162 -3.41 -0.85 10.89
N LEU A 163 -3.97 0.37 10.96
CA LEU A 163 -3.74 1.47 10.01
C LEU A 163 -3.15 2.68 10.76
N PRO A 164 -1.92 2.61 11.28
CA PRO A 164 -1.29 3.76 11.89
C PRO A 164 -1.17 4.92 10.88
N VAL A 165 -1.11 6.14 11.39
CA VAL A 165 -1.05 7.37 10.58
C VAL A 165 0.18 8.20 10.90
N ALA A 166 0.92 8.60 9.86
CA ALA A 166 1.93 9.63 9.94
C ALA A 166 1.31 10.96 9.50
N ILE A 167 1.60 12.03 10.23
CA ILE A 167 1.00 13.35 10.03
C ILE A 167 2.11 14.39 9.90
N SER A 168 1.97 15.30 8.95
CA SER A 168 2.81 16.50 8.83
C SER A 168 1.99 17.64 8.21
N THR A 169 2.55 18.85 8.18
CA THR A 169 1.98 19.92 7.35
C THR A 169 2.49 19.81 5.92
N THR A 170 1.70 20.28 4.96
CA THR A 170 2.12 20.37 3.55
C THR A 170 3.44 21.11 3.43
N GLY A 171 3.59 22.25 4.11
CA GLY A 171 4.79 23.08 4.06
C GLY A 171 6.04 22.34 4.53
N ASN A 172 5.95 21.60 5.63
CA ASN A 172 7.07 20.82 6.14
C ASN A 172 7.44 19.69 5.19
N LEU A 173 6.45 18.91 4.74
CA LEU A 173 6.69 17.76 3.87
C LEU A 173 7.27 18.17 2.50
N CYS A 174 6.85 19.31 1.96
CA CYS A 174 7.35 19.83 0.68
C CYS A 174 8.75 20.44 0.78
N LYS A 175 9.07 21.17 1.87
CA LYS A 175 10.34 21.90 2.02
C LYS A 175 11.47 21.04 2.59
N GLN A 176 11.16 20.06 3.42
CA GLN A 176 12.17 19.19 4.03
C GLN A 176 12.64 18.07 3.08
N SER A 177 13.73 17.42 3.47
CA SER A 177 14.34 16.31 2.75
C SER A 177 13.45 15.07 2.77
N LEU A 178 13.78 14.09 1.90
CA LEU A 178 13.14 12.78 1.94
C LEU A 178 13.32 12.07 3.29
N ASP A 179 14.46 12.32 3.95
CA ASP A 179 14.79 11.79 5.28
C ASP A 179 13.71 12.14 6.31
N PHE A 180 13.21 13.37 6.32
CA PHE A 180 12.15 13.79 7.23
C PHE A 180 10.86 12.97 7.03
N ALA A 181 10.42 12.80 5.79
CA ALA A 181 9.24 11.99 5.47
C ALA A 181 9.46 10.51 5.86
N LEU A 182 10.67 10.01 5.64
CA LEU A 182 11.06 8.64 5.97
C LEU A 182 11.06 8.39 7.47
N GLU A 183 11.63 9.29 8.26
CA GLU A 183 11.64 9.20 9.72
C GLU A 183 10.22 9.16 10.30
N LEU A 184 9.30 9.98 9.77
CA LEU A 184 7.89 9.93 10.15
C LEU A 184 7.27 8.57 9.85
N VAL A 185 7.47 8.02 8.65
CA VAL A 185 6.95 6.70 8.27
C VAL A 185 7.55 5.59 9.14
N MET A 186 8.86 5.61 9.39
CA MET A 186 9.55 4.63 10.24
C MET A 186 9.03 4.68 11.67
N LYS A 187 8.92 5.88 12.25
CA LYS A 187 8.39 6.10 13.59
C LYS A 187 6.97 5.56 13.70
N THR A 188 6.06 6.02 12.83
CA THR A 188 4.65 5.59 12.82
C THR A 188 4.51 4.08 12.67
N LYS A 189 5.32 3.43 11.82
CA LYS A 189 5.29 1.97 11.67
C LYS A 189 5.77 1.25 12.95
N SER A 190 6.79 1.78 13.61
CA SER A 190 7.35 1.20 14.85
C SER A 190 6.44 1.32 16.07
N GLU A 191 5.49 2.27 16.07
CA GLU A 191 4.51 2.44 17.14
C GLU A 191 3.48 1.30 17.21
N VAL A 192 3.32 0.52 16.14
CA VAL A 192 2.36 -0.58 16.10
C VAL A 192 2.90 -1.80 16.86
N THR A 193 2.36 -2.00 18.05
CA THR A 193 2.64 -3.12 18.94
C THR A 193 1.41 -4.01 19.11
N GLU A 194 1.53 -5.10 19.88
CA GLU A 194 0.36 -5.86 20.34
C GLU A 194 -0.65 -4.97 21.06
N GLU A 195 -0.17 -4.09 21.94
CA GLU A 195 -1.00 -3.17 22.72
C GLU A 195 -1.69 -2.13 21.82
N TYR A 196 -1.03 -1.66 20.76
CA TYR A 196 -1.65 -0.80 19.76
C TYR A 196 -2.86 -1.48 19.12
N ILE A 197 -2.75 -2.75 18.73
CA ILE A 197 -3.85 -3.50 18.11
C ILE A 197 -4.99 -3.73 19.10
N LYS A 198 -4.69 -4.08 20.36
CA LYS A 198 -5.70 -4.22 21.41
C LYS A 198 -6.44 -2.90 21.67
N SER A 199 -5.71 -1.78 21.69
CA SER A 199 -6.30 -0.45 21.81
C SER A 199 -7.22 -0.10 20.63
N VAL A 200 -6.87 -0.50 19.39
CA VAL A 200 -7.79 -0.37 18.24
C VAL A 200 -9.06 -1.19 18.48
N ALA A 201 -8.95 -2.44 18.93
CA ALA A 201 -10.11 -3.30 19.18
C ALA A 201 -11.06 -2.69 20.22
N ASP A 202 -10.52 -2.14 21.30
CA ASP A 202 -11.30 -1.44 22.33
C ASP A 202 -11.96 -0.18 21.77
N LEU A 203 -11.24 0.62 20.98
CA LEU A 203 -11.77 1.80 20.31
C LEU A 203 -12.96 1.44 19.41
N MET A 204 -12.89 0.32 18.69
CA MET A 204 -13.97 -0.14 17.82
C MET A 204 -15.25 -0.43 18.61
N VAL A 205 -15.15 -0.98 19.83
CA VAL A 205 -16.31 -1.23 20.68
C VAL A 205 -16.82 0.06 21.30
N ILE A 206 -15.93 0.89 21.88
CA ILE A 206 -16.30 2.13 22.57
C ILE A 206 -16.94 3.16 21.62
N ARG A 207 -16.40 3.32 20.41
CA ARG A 207 -16.85 4.33 19.43
C ARG A 207 -17.76 3.77 18.34
N GLY A 208 -18.18 2.50 18.44
CA GLY A 208 -19.09 1.89 17.46
C GLY A 208 -18.51 1.79 16.05
N ARG A 209 -17.23 1.38 15.92
CA ARG A 209 -16.49 1.25 14.66
C ARG A 209 -16.44 2.56 13.85
N PRO A 210 -15.72 3.58 14.33
CA PRO A 210 -15.62 4.84 13.63
C PRO A 210 -14.94 4.65 12.26
N HIS A 211 -15.34 5.47 11.28
CA HIS A 211 -14.62 5.55 10.02
C HIS A 211 -13.24 6.16 10.25
N PHE A 212 -12.25 5.71 9.48
CA PHE A 212 -10.95 6.36 9.46
C PHE A 212 -11.03 7.71 8.73
N ALA A 213 -10.10 8.60 9.09
CA ALA A 213 -9.91 9.90 8.49
C ALA A 213 -9.57 9.79 7.00
N VAL A 214 -10.44 10.29 6.12
CA VAL A 214 -10.22 10.32 4.66
C VAL A 214 -9.73 11.68 4.14
N VAL A 215 -10.02 12.76 4.86
CA VAL A 215 -9.65 14.13 4.46
C VAL A 215 -8.14 14.29 4.48
N ARG A 216 -7.55 14.67 3.33
CA ARG A 216 -6.09 14.84 3.16
C ARG A 216 -5.28 13.60 3.52
N THR A 217 -5.91 12.44 3.47
CA THR A 217 -5.29 11.16 3.74
C THR A 217 -4.92 10.47 2.44
N TYR A 218 -3.75 9.84 2.45
CA TYR A 218 -3.32 8.89 1.45
C TYR A 218 -3.06 7.54 2.13
N ILE A 219 -3.51 6.45 1.54
CA ILE A 219 -3.39 5.11 2.11
C ILE A 219 -2.47 4.27 1.22
N VAL A 220 -1.57 3.52 1.83
CA VAL A 220 -0.73 2.54 1.13
C VAL A 220 -0.97 1.15 1.70
N SER A 221 -1.17 0.18 0.82
CA SER A 221 -1.20 -1.23 1.19
C SER A 221 -0.15 -2.02 0.41
N ASP A 222 0.46 -2.99 1.05
CA ASP A 222 1.55 -3.78 0.48
C ASP A 222 1.12 -5.24 0.28
N VAL A 223 0.98 -5.64 -0.98
CA VAL A 223 0.59 -7.01 -1.36
C VAL A 223 1.74 -7.76 -2.04
N ARG A 224 2.97 -7.24 -1.99
CA ARG A 224 4.17 -7.89 -2.58
C ARG A 224 4.46 -9.27 -2.00
N HIS A 225 4.10 -9.48 -0.74
CA HIS A 225 4.35 -10.71 0.00
C HIS A 225 3.10 -11.58 0.15
N SER A 226 2.09 -11.33 -0.69
CA SER A 226 0.82 -12.07 -0.69
C SER A 226 0.97 -13.52 -1.19
N GLY A 227 1.95 -13.79 -2.06
CA GLY A 227 2.15 -15.10 -2.68
C GLY A 227 1.12 -15.45 -3.75
N LEU A 228 0.25 -14.50 -4.14
CA LEU A 228 -0.80 -14.77 -5.12
C LEU A 228 -0.27 -15.18 -6.50
N GLU A 229 0.89 -14.66 -6.91
CA GLU A 229 1.54 -15.04 -8.18
C GLU A 229 2.08 -16.48 -8.18
N ASP A 230 2.28 -17.06 -6.99
CA ASP A 230 2.83 -18.41 -6.84
C ASP A 230 1.75 -19.51 -6.75
N ILE A 231 0.46 -19.12 -6.74
CA ILE A 231 -0.64 -20.09 -6.66
C ILE A 231 -0.79 -20.81 -8.01
N ASP A 232 -0.68 -22.13 -7.97
CA ASP A 232 -0.90 -23.01 -9.11
C ASP A 232 -2.23 -23.75 -8.94
N TYR A 233 -3.03 -23.76 -10.01
CA TYR A 233 -4.30 -24.48 -10.10
C TYR A 233 -4.20 -25.72 -11.02
N GLY A 234 -2.99 -26.23 -11.24
CA GLY A 234 -2.67 -27.31 -12.18
C GLY A 234 -2.36 -26.83 -13.61
N LEU A 235 -2.14 -25.51 -13.78
CA LEU A 235 -1.94 -24.86 -15.09
C LEU A 235 -0.68 -23.97 -15.09
N GLY A 236 0.14 -24.06 -14.04
CA GLY A 236 1.29 -23.21 -13.82
C GLY A 236 0.95 -21.93 -13.07
N LYS A 237 1.99 -21.16 -12.75
CA LYS A 237 1.90 -19.89 -12.03
C LYS A 237 1.19 -18.80 -12.83
N ALA A 238 0.55 -17.87 -12.12
CA ALA A 238 -0.10 -16.74 -12.74
C ALA A 238 0.92 -15.84 -13.46
N VAL A 239 0.61 -15.43 -14.70
CA VAL A 239 1.40 -14.43 -15.44
C VAL A 239 1.29 -13.05 -14.79
N TYR A 240 0.13 -12.76 -14.21
CA TYR A 240 -0.15 -11.56 -13.44
C TYR A 240 -1.06 -11.91 -12.28
N SER A 241 -0.74 -11.38 -11.10
CA SER A 241 -1.65 -11.36 -9.97
C SER A 241 -1.60 -10.00 -9.28
N GLY A 242 -2.75 -9.37 -9.17
CA GLY A 242 -2.86 -8.04 -8.61
C GLY A 242 -4.30 -7.56 -8.62
N LEU A 243 -4.48 -6.31 -8.26
CA LEU A 243 -5.79 -5.69 -8.23
C LEU A 243 -6.27 -5.39 -9.64
N ALA A 244 -7.56 -5.61 -9.88
CA ALA A 244 -8.17 -5.37 -11.18
C ALA A 244 -8.12 -3.89 -11.61
N LYS A 245 -7.98 -2.95 -10.66
CA LYS A 245 -7.88 -1.50 -10.88
C LYS A 245 -6.97 -0.88 -9.83
N GLY A 246 -6.27 0.21 -10.19
CA GLY A 246 -5.44 0.99 -9.26
C GLY A 246 -6.26 1.84 -8.29
N ASP A 247 -7.50 2.19 -8.65
CA ASP A 247 -8.49 2.77 -7.75
C ASP A 247 -9.36 1.69 -7.12
N VAL A 248 -8.95 1.22 -5.94
CA VAL A 248 -9.80 0.34 -5.12
C VAL A 248 -10.49 1.17 -4.05
N GLY A 249 -11.81 1.33 -4.16
CA GLY A 249 -12.62 2.02 -3.16
C GLY A 249 -13.59 3.02 -3.77
N VAL A 250 -14.30 3.74 -2.90
CA VAL A 250 -15.30 4.75 -3.29
C VAL A 250 -14.64 6.08 -3.69
N ILE A 251 -13.39 6.31 -3.28
CA ILE A 251 -12.66 7.57 -3.46
C ILE A 251 -11.43 7.32 -4.36
N PRO A 252 -11.44 7.76 -5.63
CA PRO A 252 -10.29 7.67 -6.52
C PRO A 252 -9.04 8.32 -5.92
N GLY A 253 -7.87 7.71 -6.10
CA GLY A 253 -6.60 8.25 -5.62
C GLY A 253 -6.40 8.28 -4.10
N LEU A 254 -7.32 7.71 -3.30
CA LEU A 254 -7.18 7.59 -1.84
C LEU A 254 -6.13 6.54 -1.46
N ILE A 255 -6.12 5.40 -2.15
CA ILE A 255 -5.28 4.25 -1.82
C ILE A 255 -4.43 3.81 -3.00
N SER A 256 -3.19 3.42 -2.73
CA SER A 256 -2.34 2.73 -3.69
C SER A 256 -1.79 1.44 -3.12
N PHE A 257 -1.40 0.54 -4.02
CA PHE A 257 -0.92 -0.78 -3.67
C PHE A 257 0.47 -1.02 -4.22
N TYR A 258 1.31 -1.66 -3.41
CA TYR A 258 2.57 -2.21 -3.87
C TYR A 258 2.33 -3.63 -4.35
N VAL A 259 2.45 -3.82 -5.66
CA VAL A 259 2.15 -5.09 -6.35
C VAL A 259 3.46 -5.68 -6.86
N PRO A 260 3.74 -6.98 -6.62
CA PRO A 260 4.89 -7.62 -7.24
C PRO A 260 4.66 -7.67 -8.75
N PHE A 261 5.67 -7.30 -9.53
CA PHE A 261 5.52 -7.23 -10.98
C PHE A 261 6.82 -7.60 -11.68
N LYS A 262 6.69 -8.27 -12.82
CA LYS A 262 7.80 -8.58 -13.73
C LYS A 262 7.58 -7.83 -15.03
N ASN A 263 8.49 -6.94 -15.37
CA ASN A 263 8.37 -6.14 -16.59
C ASN A 263 8.68 -6.97 -17.86
N TYR A 264 8.47 -6.39 -19.04
CA TYR A 264 8.73 -7.05 -20.32
C TYR A 264 10.20 -7.47 -20.55
N LYS A 265 11.14 -6.89 -19.81
CA LYS A 265 12.57 -7.29 -19.82
C LYS A 265 12.86 -8.46 -18.88
N GLY A 266 11.84 -8.94 -18.17
CA GLY A 266 11.96 -10.00 -17.18
C GLY A 266 12.51 -9.55 -15.83
N GLU A 267 12.69 -8.24 -15.60
CA GLU A 267 13.14 -7.71 -14.32
C GLU A 267 11.99 -7.67 -13.32
N ARG A 268 12.21 -8.25 -12.14
CA ARG A 268 11.26 -8.20 -11.02
C ARG A 268 11.40 -6.86 -10.28
N GLY A 269 10.26 -6.28 -9.96
CA GLY A 269 10.17 -5.04 -9.22
C GLY A 269 8.79 -4.87 -8.60
N ILE A 270 8.46 -3.61 -8.31
CA ILE A 270 7.23 -3.23 -7.64
C ILE A 270 6.46 -2.31 -8.56
N LEU A 271 5.22 -2.67 -8.89
CA LEU A 271 4.31 -1.79 -9.60
C LEU A 271 3.45 -1.05 -8.59
N VAL A 272 3.35 0.27 -8.73
CA VAL A 272 2.51 1.12 -7.90
C VAL A 272 1.59 1.94 -8.79
N PRO A 273 0.29 1.58 -8.86
CA PRO A 273 -0.72 2.42 -9.48
C PRO A 273 -0.96 3.68 -8.64
N ILE A 274 -0.86 4.84 -9.28
CA ILE A 274 -1.14 6.14 -8.70
C ILE A 274 -2.28 6.77 -9.49
N CYS A 275 -3.29 7.29 -8.81
CA CYS A 275 -4.38 8.03 -9.42
C CYS A 275 -4.45 9.44 -8.83
N LEU A 276 -4.39 10.45 -9.69
CA LEU A 276 -4.38 11.87 -9.36
C LEU A 276 -5.10 12.66 -10.47
N PRO A 277 -5.52 13.91 -10.20
CA PRO A 277 -5.90 14.83 -11.26
C PRO A 277 -4.80 14.94 -12.32
N GLU A 278 -5.17 15.11 -13.58
CA GLU A 278 -4.21 15.12 -14.70
C GLU A 278 -3.05 16.12 -14.49
N ASN A 279 -3.37 17.35 -14.09
CA ASN A 279 -2.37 18.38 -13.77
C ASN A 279 -1.44 17.97 -12.62
N ALA A 280 -1.99 17.40 -11.55
CA ALA A 280 -1.21 16.90 -10.42
C ALA A 280 -0.35 15.69 -10.83
N MET A 281 -0.86 14.81 -11.68
CA MET A 281 -0.10 13.66 -12.20
C MET A 281 1.14 14.11 -12.97
N GLU A 282 1.06 15.18 -13.78
CA GLU A 282 2.24 15.72 -14.47
C GLU A 282 3.32 16.23 -13.50
N VAL A 283 2.90 16.95 -12.44
CA VAL A 283 3.81 17.43 -11.41
C VAL A 283 4.42 16.25 -10.64
N PHE A 284 3.60 15.27 -10.27
CA PHE A 284 4.03 14.05 -9.59
C PHE A 284 5.10 13.31 -10.38
N VAL A 285 4.88 13.11 -11.69
CA VAL A 285 5.85 12.49 -12.60
C VAL A 285 7.18 13.25 -12.61
N LYS A 286 7.14 14.58 -12.71
CA LYS A 286 8.35 15.42 -12.72
C LYS A 286 9.10 15.36 -11.40
N GLU A 287 8.41 15.47 -10.27
CA GLU A 287 9.01 15.37 -8.94
C GLU A 287 9.63 14.00 -8.70
N PHE A 288 8.94 12.94 -9.10
CA PHE A 288 9.44 11.59 -8.99
C PHE A 288 10.70 11.37 -9.83
N GLN A 289 10.70 11.84 -11.10
CA GLN A 289 11.87 11.75 -11.96
C GLN A 289 13.09 12.47 -11.36
N LYS A 290 12.91 13.64 -10.74
CA LYS A 290 14.00 14.34 -10.04
C LYS A 290 14.62 13.49 -8.94
N MET A 291 13.84 12.65 -8.24
CA MET A 291 14.34 11.78 -7.18
C MET A 291 15.04 10.50 -7.70
N VAL A 292 14.69 10.03 -8.89
CA VAL A 292 15.23 8.77 -9.43
C VAL A 292 16.36 9.01 -10.44
N LYS A 293 16.50 10.23 -10.96
CA LYS A 293 17.65 10.65 -11.78
C LYS A 293 18.97 10.29 -11.10
N ARG A 294 19.90 9.72 -11.89
CA ARG A 294 21.25 9.38 -11.44
C ARG A 294 22.13 10.62 -11.62
N ASP A 295 23.08 10.83 -10.71
CA ASP A 295 23.98 12.00 -10.76
C ASP A 295 24.81 12.10 -12.06
N ASN A 296 24.92 11.00 -12.83
CA ASN A 296 25.59 10.97 -14.14
C ASN A 296 24.69 11.37 -15.34
N ASP A 297 23.39 11.57 -15.14
CA ASP A 297 22.47 11.96 -16.22
C ASP A 297 22.57 13.46 -16.56
N ASP A 298 23.27 14.27 -15.74
CA ASP A 298 23.46 15.70 -15.99
C ASP A 298 24.57 16.01 -17.01
N ILE A 299 25.42 15.03 -17.35
CA ILE A 299 26.54 15.20 -18.29
C ILE A 299 26.18 14.73 -19.71
N ALA A 300 25.10 13.95 -19.87
CA ALA A 300 24.72 13.39 -21.16
C ALA A 300 23.24 13.64 -21.50
N SER A 301 23.03 14.52 -22.48
CA SER A 301 21.85 14.65 -23.37
C SER A 301 20.74 15.64 -22.97
N GLY A 302 20.67 16.73 -23.73
CA GLY A 302 19.48 17.57 -23.94
C GLY A 302 18.39 16.89 -24.78
N VAL A 303 18.17 15.58 -24.58
CA VAL A 303 17.10 14.83 -25.22
C VAL A 303 16.29 14.15 -24.11
N ALA A 304 15.04 14.56 -23.95
CA ALA A 304 14.11 13.94 -23.02
C ALA A 304 13.91 12.46 -23.40
N ARG A 305 14.60 11.55 -22.70
CA ARG A 305 14.30 10.12 -22.78
C ARG A 305 12.85 9.92 -22.33
N LYS A 306 12.02 9.28 -23.17
CA LYS A 306 10.74 8.69 -22.72
C LYS A 306 11.03 7.84 -21.48
N SER A 307 10.49 8.28 -20.34
CA SER A 307 10.73 7.67 -19.04
C SER A 307 10.28 6.21 -19.03
N SER A 308 11.24 5.28 -18.87
CA SER A 308 10.99 3.83 -18.81
C SER A 308 10.27 3.36 -17.53
N PHE A 309 9.88 4.30 -16.66
CA PHE A 309 9.28 4.04 -15.35
C PHE A 309 7.76 3.88 -15.39
N PHE A 310 7.11 4.48 -16.39
CA PHE A 310 5.66 4.48 -16.48
C PHE A 310 5.21 3.37 -17.42
N ILE A 311 4.43 2.45 -16.87
CA ILE A 311 3.69 1.49 -17.68
C ILE A 311 2.35 2.17 -17.98
N GLY A 312 2.14 2.56 -19.24
CA GLY A 312 0.85 3.08 -19.69
C GLY A 312 -0.23 2.00 -19.71
N ASP A 313 -1.49 2.40 -19.88
CA ASP A 313 -2.68 1.51 -19.90
C ASP A 313 -2.62 0.37 -20.95
N THR A 314 -1.60 0.37 -21.81
CA THR A 314 -1.40 -0.59 -22.90
C THR A 314 -0.35 -1.67 -22.61
N GLY A 315 0.16 -1.76 -21.39
CA GLY A 315 1.31 -2.62 -21.04
C GLY A 315 1.06 -3.73 -20.02
N LEU A 316 -0.15 -4.30 -19.96
CA LEU A 316 -0.44 -5.57 -19.29
C LEU A 316 -0.51 -6.71 -20.31
#